data_AF-A0A2J7ZIA9-F1
#
_entry.id   AF-A0A2J7ZIA9-F1
#
_cell.length_a   1.000
_cell.length_b   1.000
_cell.length_c   1.000
_cell.angle_alpha   90.00
_cell.angle_beta   90.00
_cell.angle_gamma   90.00
#
_symmetry.space_group_name_H-M   'P 1'
#
loop_
_entity.id
_entity.type
_entity.pdbx_description
1 polymer ?
#
loop_
_entity_poly.entity_id
_entity_poly.type
_entity_poly.pdbx_seq_one_letter_code
_entity_poly.pdbx_strand_id
1 'polypeptide(L)'
;DDGEPLAQAAAQGSVSMLRCLRRLGCPWRPDGGTMTRAVAACRGQDSAAVQDSCRGLRWLLDQGCPVDWTAAESAAWKAPIRPTTRALLKILREERSKRWCRGERLRLGRGQKGKERREPKEKSQRRGGRR
;
A
#
# COMPACT_ATOMS: atom_id res chain seq x y z
N ASP A 1 -22.19 3.53 -1.03
CA ASP A 1 -21.59 2.54 -1.95
C ASP A 1 -20.41 1.91 -1.25
N ASP A 2 -20.57 0.69 -0.76
CA ASP A 2 -19.68 0.08 0.23
C ASP A 2 -18.37 -0.49 -0.34
N GLY A 3 -18.06 -0.21 -1.60
CA GLY A 3 -16.93 -0.82 -2.32
C GLY A 3 -17.15 -2.31 -2.62
N GLU A 4 -18.37 -2.81 -2.38
CA GLU A 4 -18.79 -4.19 -2.68
C GLU A 4 -18.64 -4.58 -4.16
N PRO A 5 -19.07 -3.76 -5.14
CA PRO A 5 -18.91 -4.13 -6.55
C PRO A 5 -17.44 -4.21 -6.96
N LEU A 6 -16.57 -3.37 -6.36
CA LEU A 6 -15.13 -3.43 -6.57
C LEU A 6 -14.53 -4.71 -5.98
N ALA A 7 -14.95 -5.11 -4.78
CA ALA A 7 -14.49 -6.33 -4.14
C ALA A 7 -14.87 -7.58 -4.95
N GLN A 8 -16.10 -7.63 -5.46
CA GLN A 8 -16.59 -8.74 -6.27
C GLN A 8 -15.89 -8.81 -7.63
N ALA A 9 -15.73 -7.67 -8.32
CA ALA A 9 -15.01 -7.62 -9.60
C ALA A 9 -13.53 -8.02 -9.44
N ALA A 10 -12.91 -7.69 -8.31
CA ALA A 10 -11.55 -8.11 -7.99
C ALA A 10 -11.45 -9.61 -7.70
N ALA A 11 -12.41 -10.18 -6.97
CA ALA A 11 -12.48 -11.62 -6.78
C ALA A 11 -12.64 -12.36 -8.11
N GLN A 12 -13.48 -11.87 -9.02
CA GLN A 12 -13.62 -12.47 -10.35
C GLN A 12 -12.41 -12.21 -11.28
N GLY A 13 -11.46 -11.37 -10.89
CA GLY A 13 -10.31 -11.02 -11.72
C GLY A 13 -10.63 -10.16 -12.95
N SER A 14 -11.85 -9.62 -13.03
CA SER A 14 -12.27 -8.81 -14.18
C SER A 14 -11.73 -7.39 -14.07
N VAL A 15 -10.52 -7.20 -14.59
CA VAL A 15 -9.84 -5.89 -14.65
C VAL A 15 -10.66 -4.88 -15.46
N SER A 16 -11.39 -5.32 -16.49
CA SER A 16 -12.26 -4.45 -17.28
C SER A 16 -13.39 -3.86 -16.45
N MET A 17 -14.08 -4.69 -15.64
CA MET A 17 -15.11 -4.22 -14.72
C MET A 17 -14.52 -3.28 -13.66
N LEU A 18 -13.36 -3.63 -13.10
CA LEU A 18 -12.66 -2.78 -12.15
C LEU A 18 -12.33 -1.38 -12.71
N ARG A 19 -11.89 -1.30 -13.97
CA ARG A 19 -11.62 -0.03 -14.65
C ARG A 19 -12.90 0.76 -14.90
N CYS A 20 -14.00 0.11 -15.28
CA CYS A 20 -15.29 0.76 -15.43
C CYS A 20 -15.77 1.34 -14.09
N LEU A 21 -15.72 0.56 -13.02
CA LEU A 21 -16.10 1.01 -11.67
C LEU A 21 -15.24 2.19 -11.20
N ARG A 22 -13.93 2.19 -11.49
CA ARG A 22 -13.07 3.34 -11.19
C ARG A 22 -13.49 4.58 -11.99
N ARG A 23 -13.78 4.43 -13.28
CA ARG A 23 -14.23 5.54 -14.15
C ARG A 23 -15.56 6.12 -13.67
N LEU A 24 -16.45 5.28 -13.17
CA LEU A 24 -17.72 5.68 -12.56
C LEU A 24 -17.54 6.40 -11.20
N GLY A 25 -16.31 6.46 -10.68
CA GLY A 25 -16.01 7.19 -9.45
C GLY A 25 -16.32 6.42 -8.17
N CYS A 26 -16.47 5.09 -8.22
CA CYS A 26 -16.65 4.29 -7.01
C CYS A 26 -15.45 4.51 -6.06
N PRO A 27 -15.67 5.05 -4.86
CA PRO A 27 -14.61 5.30 -3.91
C PRO A 27 -14.10 3.99 -3.30
N TRP A 28 -12.83 3.97 -2.93
CA TRP A 28 -12.31 2.94 -2.03
C TRP A 28 -12.90 3.14 -0.63
N ARG A 29 -13.09 2.06 0.12
CA ARG A 29 -13.36 2.22 1.55
C ARG A 29 -12.12 2.82 2.23
N PRO A 30 -12.28 3.90 3.01
CA PRO A 30 -11.14 4.55 3.67
C PRO A 30 -10.44 3.60 4.66
N ASP A 31 -11.18 2.67 5.27
CA ASP A 31 -10.66 1.68 6.22
C ASP A 31 -9.90 0.52 5.56
N GLY A 32 -9.72 0.55 4.23
CA GLY A 32 -9.12 -0.57 3.49
C GLY A 32 -9.98 -1.84 3.43
N GLY A 33 -11.24 -1.75 3.89
CA GLY A 33 -12.19 -2.86 3.89
C GLY A 33 -12.53 -3.39 2.49
N THR A 34 -12.34 -2.60 1.43
CA THR A 34 -12.51 -3.07 0.04
C THR A 34 -11.57 -4.23 -0.28
N MET A 35 -10.31 -4.15 0.16
CA MET A 35 -9.33 -5.22 -0.06
C MET A 35 -9.68 -6.47 0.76
N THR A 36 -10.00 -6.28 2.04
CA THR A 36 -10.39 -7.39 2.93
C THR A 36 -11.60 -8.14 2.39
N ARG A 37 -12.60 -7.42 1.87
CA ARG A 37 -13.78 -8.02 1.23
C ARG A 37 -13.43 -8.73 -0.08
N ALA A 38 -12.56 -8.15 -0.92
CA ALA A 38 -12.11 -8.80 -2.15
C ALA A 38 -11.42 -10.15 -1.85
N VAL A 39 -10.53 -10.18 -0.85
CA VAL A 39 -9.86 -11.39 -0.37
C VAL A 39 -10.87 -12.40 0.19
N ALA A 40 -11.86 -11.93 0.96
CA ALA A 40 -12.92 -12.80 1.49
C ALA A 40 -13.83 -13.37 0.39
N ALA A 41 -14.10 -12.62 -0.67
CA ALA A 41 -14.88 -13.06 -1.82
C ALA A 41 -14.13 -14.14 -2.65
N CYS A 42 -12.81 -14.24 -2.53
CA CYS A 42 -12.02 -15.30 -3.16
C CYS A 42 -12.17 -16.69 -2.48
N ARG A 43 -12.83 -16.78 -1.31
CA ARG A 43 -12.90 -18.00 -0.47
C ARG A 43 -13.62 -19.19 -1.13
N GLY A 44 -14.43 -18.96 -2.15
CA GLY A 44 -15.18 -20.00 -2.88
C GLY A 44 -14.70 -20.28 -4.30
N GLN A 45 -13.57 -19.69 -4.71
CA GLN A 45 -13.07 -19.79 -6.09
C GLN A 45 -12.23 -21.07 -6.28
N ASP A 46 -12.44 -21.75 -7.40
CA ASP A 46 -11.62 -22.88 -7.82
C ASP A 46 -10.16 -22.48 -8.07
N SER A 47 -9.24 -23.46 -7.99
CA SER A 47 -7.80 -23.27 -8.21
C SER A 47 -7.46 -22.53 -9.51
N ALA A 48 -8.26 -22.70 -10.57
CA ALA A 48 -8.10 -21.99 -11.84
C ALA A 48 -8.45 -20.50 -11.72
N ALA A 49 -9.54 -20.17 -11.03
CA ALA A 49 -10.02 -18.81 -10.82
C ALA A 49 -9.16 -18.02 -9.80
N VAL A 50 -8.29 -18.71 -9.04
CA VAL A 50 -7.32 -18.06 -8.15
C VAL A 50 -6.39 -17.11 -8.91
N GLN A 51 -5.94 -17.48 -10.12
CA GLN A 51 -5.02 -16.63 -10.89
C GLN A 51 -5.70 -15.32 -11.32
N ASP A 52 -6.95 -15.40 -11.76
CA ASP A 52 -7.76 -14.24 -12.12
C ASP A 52 -8.03 -13.38 -10.88
N SER A 53 -8.42 -14.00 -9.77
CA SER A 53 -8.60 -13.33 -8.47
C SER A 53 -7.33 -12.58 -8.05
N CYS A 54 -6.17 -13.23 -8.16
CA CYS A 54 -4.86 -12.64 -7.92
C CYS A 54 -4.57 -11.45 -8.83
N ARG A 55 -4.95 -11.52 -10.11
CA ARG A 55 -4.81 -10.42 -11.08
C ARG A 55 -5.67 -9.22 -10.69
N GLY A 56 -6.92 -9.46 -10.29
CA GLY A 56 -7.83 -8.41 -9.79
C GLY A 56 -7.28 -7.73 -8.54
N LEU A 57 -6.81 -8.51 -7.56
CA LEU A 57 -6.20 -7.98 -6.33
C LEU A 57 -4.91 -7.20 -6.59
N ARG A 58 -4.07 -7.65 -7.51
CA ARG A 58 -2.86 -6.93 -7.93
C ARG A 58 -3.22 -5.58 -8.56
N TRP A 59 -4.27 -5.54 -9.37
CA TRP A 59 -4.77 -4.29 -9.95
C TRP A 59 -5.25 -3.31 -8.86
N LEU A 60 -5.98 -3.79 -7.84
CA LEU A 60 -6.39 -2.95 -6.70
C LEU A 60 -5.17 -2.32 -5.98
N LEU A 61 -4.12 -3.11 -5.78
CA LEU A 61 -2.88 -2.65 -5.14
C LEU A 61 -2.14 -1.59 -5.97
N ASP A 62 -2.17 -1.73 -7.30
CA ASP A 62 -1.56 -0.81 -8.26
C ASP A 62 -2.31 0.53 -8.33
N GLN A 63 -3.64 0.50 -8.27
CA GLN A 63 -4.46 1.74 -8.19
C GLN A 63 -4.34 2.49 -6.85
N GLY A 64 -3.53 1.99 -5.91
CA GLY A 64 -3.32 2.64 -4.63
C GLY A 64 -4.46 2.43 -3.64
N CYS A 65 -5.24 1.35 -3.77
CA CYS A 65 -6.27 1.02 -2.80
C CYS A 65 -5.67 0.99 -1.38
N PRO A 66 -6.29 1.66 -0.39
CA PRO A 66 -5.94 1.48 1.01
C PRO A 66 -6.13 0.01 1.38
N VAL A 67 -5.12 -0.56 2.03
CA VAL A 67 -5.11 -1.96 2.45
C VAL A 67 -4.80 -2.01 3.92
N ASP A 68 -5.72 -2.57 4.68
CA ASP A 68 -5.42 -3.08 6.00
C ASP A 68 -4.78 -4.47 5.84
N TRP A 69 -3.46 -4.51 5.95
CA TRP A 69 -2.68 -5.73 5.78
C TRP A 69 -3.08 -6.81 6.79
N THR A 70 -3.36 -6.42 8.03
CA THR A 70 -3.73 -7.35 9.11
C THR A 70 -5.09 -7.97 8.84
N ALA A 71 -6.07 -7.15 8.45
CA ALA A 71 -7.40 -7.62 8.11
C ALA A 71 -7.39 -8.48 6.83
N ALA A 72 -6.61 -8.09 5.82
CA ALA A 72 -6.46 -8.85 4.58
C ALA A 72 -5.77 -10.21 4.81
N GLU A 73 -4.71 -10.27 5.63
CA GLU A 73 -4.04 -11.53 6.00
C GLU A 73 -4.98 -12.44 6.80
N SER A 74 -5.74 -11.89 7.75
CA SER A 74 -6.75 -12.63 8.51
C SER A 74 -7.86 -13.20 7.60
N ALA A 75 -8.34 -12.40 6.64
CA ALA A 75 -9.33 -12.85 5.67
C ALA A 75 -8.80 -13.95 4.75
N ALA A 76 -7.54 -13.86 4.33
CA ALA A 76 -6.89 -14.91 3.55
C ALA A 76 -6.76 -16.23 4.34
N TRP A 77 -6.42 -16.15 5.64
CA TRP A 77 -6.29 -17.32 6.51
C TRP A 77 -7.63 -18.03 6.75
N LYS A 78 -8.75 -17.29 6.68
CA LYS A 78 -10.09 -17.86 6.79
C LYS A 78 -10.52 -18.62 5.54
N ALA A 79 -9.79 -18.55 4.42
CA ALA A 79 -10.19 -19.26 3.20
C ALA A 79 -10.12 -20.79 3.36
N PRO A 80 -11.19 -21.54 3.01
CA PRO A 80 -11.24 -22.99 3.18
C PRO A 80 -10.30 -23.74 2.23
N ILE A 81 -9.89 -23.11 1.12
CA ILE A 81 -9.08 -23.72 0.05
C ILE A 81 -7.60 -23.31 0.20
N ARG A 82 -6.75 -24.28 0.52
CA ARG A 82 -5.30 -24.10 0.76
C ARG A 82 -4.49 -23.44 -0.37
N PRO A 83 -4.67 -23.76 -1.67
CA PRO A 83 -3.87 -23.11 -2.72
C PRO A 83 -4.16 -21.61 -2.83
N THR A 84 -5.41 -21.20 -2.64
CA THR A 84 -5.87 -19.81 -2.71
C THR A 84 -5.23 -18.96 -1.62
N THR A 85 -5.25 -19.43 -0.36
CA THR A 85 -4.60 -18.74 0.77
C THR A 85 -3.12 -18.47 0.52
N ARG A 86 -2.37 -19.46 0.01
CA ARG A 86 -0.93 -19.31 -0.24
C ARG A 86 -0.62 -18.28 -1.32
N ALA A 87 -1.40 -18.26 -2.41
CA ALA A 87 -1.24 -17.28 -3.48
C ALA A 87 -1.56 -15.85 -2.99
N LEU A 88 -2.66 -15.69 -2.24
CA LEU A 88 -3.08 -14.40 -1.68
C LEU A 88 -2.05 -13.83 -0.70
N LEU A 89 -1.57 -14.64 0.23
CA LEU A 89 -0.52 -14.23 1.19
C LEU A 89 0.78 -13.86 0.48
N LYS A 90 1.16 -14.58 -0.58
CA LYS A 90 2.36 -14.25 -1.37
C LYS A 90 2.24 -12.85 -1.98
N ILE A 91 1.11 -12.51 -2.60
CA ILE A 91 0.88 -11.20 -3.20
C ILE A 91 0.92 -10.09 -2.14
N LEU A 92 0.23 -10.29 -1.00
CA LEU A 92 0.21 -9.30 0.08
C LEU A 92 1.62 -9.03 0.63
N ARG A 93 2.41 -10.08 0.88
CA ARG A 93 3.80 -9.95 1.36
C ARG A 93 4.71 -9.26 0.34
N GLU A 94 4.59 -9.64 -0.92
CA GLU A 94 5.40 -9.05 -2.00
C GLU A 94 5.09 -7.56 -2.18
N GLU A 95 3.81 -7.17 -2.17
CA GLU A 95 3.44 -5.76 -2.27
C GLU A 95 3.81 -4.96 -1.03
N ARG A 96 3.71 -5.54 0.17
CA ARG A 96 4.19 -4.92 1.41
C ARG A 96 5.70 -4.63 1.33
N SER A 97 6.50 -5.58 0.85
CA SER A 97 7.95 -5.41 0.65
C SER A 97 8.26 -4.33 -0.39
N LYS A 98 7.57 -4.31 -1.53
CA LYS A 98 7.75 -3.26 -2.56
C LYS A 98 7.39 -1.87 -2.06
N ARG A 99 6.31 -1.74 -1.28
CA ARG A 99 5.93 -0.45 -0.68
C ARG A 99 6.91 -0.02 0.40
N TRP A 100 7.48 -0.97 1.15
CA TRP A 100 8.59 -0.69 2.08
C TRP A 100 9.81 -0.12 1.34
N CYS A 101 10.31 -0.79 0.30
CA CYS A 101 11.47 -0.31 -0.47
C CYS A 101 11.21 1.03 -1.20
N ARG A 102 9.98 1.27 -1.68
CA ARG A 102 9.59 2.55 -2.28
C ARG A 102 9.49 3.68 -1.23
N GLY A 103 8.95 3.41 -0.05
CA GLY A 103 8.86 4.37 1.06
C GLY A 103 10.23 4.70 1.68
N GLU A 104 11.13 3.73 1.76
CA GLU A 104 12.50 3.92 2.25
C GLU A 104 13.33 4.83 1.33
N ARG A 105 13.16 4.68 0.00
CA ARG A 105 13.79 5.56 -1.00
C ARG A 105 13.34 7.02 -0.88
N LEU A 106 12.09 7.27 -0.45
CA LEU A 106 11.56 8.63 -0.21
C LEU A 106 12.06 9.25 1.10
N ARG A 107 12.46 8.44 2.09
CA ARG A 107 13.07 8.91 3.35
C ARG A 107 14.55 9.26 3.19
N LEU A 108 15.29 8.46 2.41
CA LEU A 108 16.71 8.70 2.14
C LEU A 108 16.97 9.89 1.20
N GLY A 109 15.97 10.35 0.43
CA GLY A 109 16.07 11.53 -0.44
C GLY A 109 15.79 12.88 0.24
N ARG A 110 15.44 12.90 1.54
CA ARG A 110 14.99 14.11 2.25
C ARG A 110 15.90 14.50 3.44
N GLY A 111 17.20 14.25 3.31
CA GLY A 111 18.19 14.65 4.31
C GLY A 111 19.48 15.11 3.65
N GLN A 112 19.56 16.40 3.29
CA GLN A 112 20.77 17.23 3.17
C GLN A 112 20.42 18.55 2.46
N LYS A 113 19.91 19.53 3.19
CA LYS A 113 20.08 20.94 2.82
C LYS A 113 20.60 21.70 4.03
N GLY A 114 21.85 22.16 3.90
CA GLY A 114 22.35 23.39 4.51
C GLY A 114 22.62 23.36 6.01
N LYS A 115 23.72 22.74 6.44
CA LYS A 115 24.51 23.36 7.52
C LYS A 115 25.42 24.41 6.87
N GLU A 116 24.85 25.59 6.65
CA GLU A 116 25.58 26.81 6.36
C GLU A 116 26.63 27.01 7.46
N ARG A 117 27.92 26.93 7.08
CA ARG A 117 29.05 27.29 7.94
C ARG A 117 28.94 28.77 8.24
N ARG A 118 28.39 29.12 9.41
CA ARG A 118 28.55 30.46 9.97
C ARG A 118 29.93 30.54 10.62
N GLU A 119 30.83 31.24 9.95
CA GLU A 119 32.11 31.70 10.51
C GLU A 119 31.86 32.46 11.82
N PRO A 120 32.62 32.16 12.89
CA PRO A 120 32.64 33.03 14.06
C PRO A 120 33.49 34.27 13.76
N LYS A 121 32.83 35.42 13.61
CA LYS A 121 33.52 36.73 13.71
C LYS A 121 33.96 36.93 15.15
N GLU A 122 35.24 36.70 15.39
CA GLU A 122 35.94 36.99 16.64
C GLU A 122 35.84 38.49 16.95
N LYS A 123 35.00 38.82 17.94
CA LYS A 123 34.86 40.18 18.46
C LYS A 123 35.88 40.40 19.58
N SER A 124 36.79 41.34 19.31
CA SER A 124 37.00 42.50 20.17
C SER A 124 37.35 42.20 21.64
N GLN A 125 38.62 41.89 21.91
CA GLN A 125 39.16 42.04 23.26
C GLN A 125 39.69 43.47 23.46
N ARG A 126 38.84 44.29 24.07
CA ARG A 126 39.25 45.51 24.75
C ARG A 126 40.10 45.15 25.96
N ARG A 127 41.30 45.72 26.07
CA ARG A 127 41.89 46.09 27.35
C ARG A 127 42.50 47.48 27.22
N GLY A 128 41.83 48.48 27.80
CA GLY A 128 42.53 49.65 28.34
C GLY A 128 43.41 49.15 29.51
N GLY A 129 44.53 49.75 29.85
CA GLY A 129 44.94 51.15 29.80
C GLY A 129 45.46 51.50 31.21
N ARG A 130 46.62 52.14 31.29
CA ARG A 130 47.17 52.98 32.40
C ARG A 130 48.65 53.26 32.03
N ARG A 131 49.00 54.51 31.73
CA ARG A 131 49.54 55.50 32.69
C ARG A 131 50.77 54.99 33.42
#